data_AF-A0A1G3CQZ1-F1
#
_entry.id   AF-A0A1G3CQZ1-F1
#
_cell.length_a   1.000
_cell.length_b   1.000
_cell.length_c   1.000
_cell.angle_alpha   90.00
_cell.angle_beta   90.00
_cell.angle_gamma   90.00
#
_symmetry.space_group_name_H-M   'P 1'
#
loop_
_entity.id
_entity.type
_entity.pdbx_description
1 polymer ?
#
loop_
_entity_poly.entity_id
_entity_poly.type
_entity_poly.pdbx_seq_one_letter_code
_entity_poly.pdbx_strand_id
1 'polypeptide(L)'
;MNFLVKLFVLSSLWLPLSASALFDQCKDLFPSQQIPSTSQVGRDLCFDDFAIYYSPADKKPIYTVEKLNGEQLQAPRPRRTNQFYEEARLPINERALLADYRGSGYDRGHNVPAGDMTRERGMAQSFSLANMMPQARQNNQGIWAKRVEEPTRMYIKRAQGDVYVFTGSTGHAGSIGKSKVTIPSHLYKLVYDPSKKLAWAYWVENTDAAQMHPPISYAELIQKTGIDFHLPVENSENKPLAQVDKGATDSRQALGGWYPIFFDQYSPEKISAIISNIKAGRVASIELQYDRNLQLAQSLAQEIEAQTHMQVRLSQSSPPDSPNVSYERNRVVAIVHSK
;
A
#
# COMPACT_ATOMS: atom_id res chain seq x y z
N MET A 1 -55.38 35.04 -1.77
CA MET A 1 -55.69 33.59 -1.84
C MET A 1 -54.56 32.91 -2.59
N ASN A 2 -53.66 32.28 -1.84
CA ASN A 2 -52.71 31.18 -2.14
C ASN A 2 -52.12 31.04 -3.55
N PHE A 3 -50.82 31.31 -3.73
CA PHE A 3 -49.68 30.37 -3.60
C PHE A 3 -49.54 29.40 -4.79
N LEU A 4 -48.42 29.48 -5.54
CA LEU A 4 -47.43 28.39 -5.72
C LEU A 4 -46.45 28.73 -6.85
N VAL A 5 -45.30 29.28 -6.47
CA VAL A 5 -44.07 29.26 -7.28
C VAL A 5 -43.53 27.83 -7.23
N LYS A 6 -43.48 27.14 -8.38
CA LYS A 6 -42.82 25.83 -8.50
C LYS A 6 -41.31 26.06 -8.51
N LEU A 7 -40.67 25.94 -7.35
CA LEU A 7 -39.22 25.82 -7.24
C LEU A 7 -38.84 24.41 -7.71
N PHE A 8 -38.16 24.29 -8.86
CA PHE A 8 -37.46 23.08 -9.22
C PHE A 8 -36.20 22.99 -8.35
N VAL A 9 -36.28 22.26 -7.23
CA VAL A 9 -35.09 21.83 -6.49
C VAL A 9 -34.46 20.70 -7.29
N LEU A 10 -33.40 21.00 -8.04
CA LEU A 10 -32.47 19.96 -8.49
C LEU A 10 -31.84 19.35 -7.22
N SER A 11 -32.39 18.24 -6.75
CA SER A 11 -31.71 17.37 -5.80
C SER A 11 -30.52 16.75 -6.53
N SER A 12 -29.36 17.40 -6.44
CA SER A 12 -28.09 16.74 -6.72
C SER A 12 -27.98 15.60 -5.73
N LEU A 13 -28.18 14.37 -6.21
CA LEU A 13 -27.81 13.16 -5.48
C LEU A 13 -26.28 13.18 -5.38
N TRP A 14 -25.78 13.77 -4.29
CA TRP A 14 -24.39 13.57 -3.88
C TRP A 14 -24.27 12.11 -3.47
N LEU A 15 -23.91 11.26 -4.43
CA LEU A 15 -23.36 9.95 -4.13
C LEU A 15 -22.09 10.22 -3.31
N PRO A 16 -21.99 9.77 -2.04
CA PRO A 16 -20.73 9.83 -1.32
C PRO A 16 -19.68 9.04 -2.13
N LEU A 17 -18.67 9.73 -2.64
CA LEU A 17 -17.48 9.08 -3.18
C LEU A 17 -16.81 8.34 -2.01
N SER A 18 -16.88 7.02 -2.05
CA SER A 18 -15.97 6.19 -1.26
C SER A 18 -14.53 6.57 -1.62
N ALA A 19 -13.67 6.77 -0.64
CA ALA A 19 -12.23 6.82 -0.88
C ALA A 19 -11.79 5.41 -1.32
N SER A 20 -11.77 5.19 -2.64
CA SER A 20 -11.26 3.96 -3.22
C SER A 20 -9.75 4.09 -3.35
N ALA A 21 -9.01 3.09 -2.87
CA ALA A 21 -7.65 2.88 -3.35
C ALA A 21 -7.70 2.73 -4.87
N LEU A 22 -7.01 3.60 -5.61
CA LEU A 22 -7.10 3.61 -7.06
C LEU A 22 -6.09 2.68 -7.69
N PHE A 23 -4.86 2.58 -7.16
CA PHE A 23 -3.80 1.69 -7.67
C PHE A 23 -3.59 1.82 -9.19
N ASP A 24 -3.85 2.99 -9.78
CA ASP A 24 -3.96 3.16 -11.24
C ASP A 24 -2.70 2.73 -12.01
N GLN A 25 -1.54 2.72 -11.37
CA GLN A 25 -0.25 2.33 -11.96
C GLN A 25 0.09 0.84 -11.81
N CYS A 26 -0.68 0.08 -11.04
CA CYS A 26 -0.36 -1.30 -10.67
C CYS A 26 -1.60 -2.20 -10.49
N LYS A 27 -2.74 -1.85 -11.12
CA LYS A 27 -3.96 -2.66 -11.14
C LYS A 27 -3.73 -4.08 -11.68
N ASP A 28 -2.74 -4.27 -12.55
CA ASP A 28 -2.40 -5.56 -13.14
C ASP A 28 -1.80 -6.57 -12.13
N LEU A 29 -1.41 -6.10 -10.93
CA LEU A 29 -1.00 -6.95 -9.82
C LEU A 29 -2.19 -7.57 -9.08
N PHE A 30 -3.41 -7.10 -9.34
CA PHE A 30 -4.62 -7.61 -8.70
C PHE A 30 -5.31 -8.67 -9.58
N PRO A 31 -5.94 -9.70 -8.96
CA PRO A 31 -6.74 -10.68 -9.69
C PRO A 31 -7.85 -9.99 -10.48
N SER A 32 -7.91 -10.24 -11.79
CA SER A 32 -8.88 -9.60 -12.69
C SER A 32 -8.88 -8.06 -12.63
N GLN A 33 -7.78 -7.45 -12.17
CA GLN A 33 -7.66 -6.00 -11.92
C GLN A 33 -8.69 -5.45 -10.92
N GLN A 34 -9.24 -6.32 -10.07
CA GLN A 34 -10.23 -5.96 -9.06
C GLN A 34 -9.55 -5.67 -7.73
N ILE A 35 -9.71 -4.45 -7.23
CA ILE A 35 -9.08 -3.97 -5.99
C ILE A 35 -9.95 -4.37 -4.79
N PRO A 36 -9.37 -4.89 -3.68
CA PRO A 36 -10.10 -5.20 -2.47
C PRO A 36 -10.87 -4.01 -1.90
N SER A 37 -12.08 -4.26 -1.40
CA SER A 37 -12.90 -3.27 -0.72
C SER A 37 -12.82 -3.42 0.80
N THR A 38 -12.75 -2.28 1.51
CA THR A 38 -12.71 -2.22 2.97
C THR A 38 -13.17 -0.86 3.47
N SER A 39 -13.65 -0.78 4.72
CA SER A 39 -13.94 0.49 5.38
C SER A 39 -12.70 1.17 5.95
N GLN A 40 -11.55 0.49 5.95
CA GLN A 40 -10.29 1.07 6.43
C GLN A 40 -9.78 2.15 5.47
N VAL A 41 -9.39 3.29 6.02
CA VAL A 41 -8.82 4.41 5.26
C VAL A 41 -7.31 4.22 5.13
N GLY A 42 -6.82 4.21 3.90
CA GLY A 42 -5.41 3.98 3.62
C GLY A 42 -4.88 4.78 2.43
N ARG A 43 -3.62 4.54 2.09
CA ARG A 43 -2.90 5.10 0.94
C ARG A 43 -2.50 3.96 0.01
N ASP A 44 -2.79 4.09 -1.27
CA ASP A 44 -2.30 3.18 -2.29
C ASP A 44 -0.88 3.54 -2.72
N LEU A 45 0.02 2.55 -2.65
CA LEU A 45 1.40 2.66 -3.09
C LEU A 45 1.70 1.57 -4.10
N CYS A 46 1.96 1.98 -5.34
CA CYS A 46 2.44 1.08 -6.38
C CYS A 46 3.97 0.97 -6.34
N PHE A 47 4.48 -0.26 -6.37
CA PHE A 47 5.87 -0.62 -6.61
C PHE A 47 5.96 -1.47 -7.87
N ASP A 48 7.16 -1.82 -8.30
CA ASP A 48 7.37 -2.48 -9.61
C ASP A 48 6.86 -3.93 -9.64
N ASP A 49 6.86 -4.62 -8.50
CA ASP A 49 6.53 -6.04 -8.37
C ASP A 49 5.38 -6.31 -7.38
N PHE A 50 4.93 -5.27 -6.66
CA PHE A 50 3.90 -5.39 -5.62
C PHE A 50 3.16 -4.06 -5.40
N ALA A 51 2.02 -4.13 -4.73
CA ALA A 51 1.28 -2.94 -4.29
C ALA A 51 0.96 -3.01 -2.80
N ILE A 52 0.81 -1.85 -2.16
CA ILE A 52 0.51 -1.72 -0.73
C ILE A 52 -0.69 -0.81 -0.55
N TYR A 53 -1.70 -1.27 0.19
CA TYR A 53 -2.67 -0.39 0.82
C TYR A 53 -2.21 -0.13 2.26
N TYR A 54 -1.72 1.06 2.52
CA TYR A 54 -1.01 1.43 3.74
C TYR A 54 -1.94 2.18 4.71
N SER A 55 -1.87 1.91 6.03
CA SER A 55 -2.60 2.66 7.06
C SER A 55 -1.75 3.83 7.58
N PRO A 56 -2.10 5.11 7.33
CA PRO A 56 -1.45 6.27 7.93
C PRO A 56 -1.51 6.29 9.46
N ALA A 57 -2.62 5.77 10.01
CA ALA A 57 -2.85 5.71 11.45
C ALA A 57 -1.89 4.72 12.11
N ASP A 58 -1.82 3.50 11.58
CA ASP A 58 -1.04 2.40 12.16
C ASP A 58 0.42 2.36 11.70
N LYS A 59 0.73 3.10 10.63
CA LYS A 59 2.04 3.19 10.01
C LYS A 59 2.59 1.86 9.50
N LYS A 60 1.69 0.98 9.05
CA LYS A 60 1.97 -0.34 8.47
C LYS A 60 0.97 -0.65 7.35
N PRO A 61 1.21 -1.66 6.51
CA PRO A 61 0.19 -2.15 5.57
C PRO A 61 -1.13 -2.55 6.27
N ILE A 62 -2.24 -2.18 5.64
CA ILE A 62 -3.53 -2.85 5.80
C ILE A 62 -3.43 -4.19 5.08
N TYR A 63 -3.10 -4.14 3.79
CA TYR A 63 -2.72 -5.30 2.99
C TYR A 63 -1.68 -4.92 1.94
N THR A 64 -0.95 -5.91 1.45
CA THR A 64 -0.14 -5.85 0.24
C THR A 64 -0.66 -6.87 -0.76
N VAL A 65 -0.30 -6.73 -2.03
CA VAL A 65 -0.52 -7.74 -3.06
C VAL A 65 0.72 -7.91 -3.92
N GLU A 66 1.04 -9.15 -4.24
CA GLU A 66 2.05 -9.54 -5.22
C GLU A 66 1.47 -10.63 -6.15
N LYS A 67 1.88 -10.57 -7.43
CA LYS A 67 1.53 -11.55 -8.47
C LYS A 67 2.77 -12.36 -8.79
N LEU A 68 2.75 -13.64 -8.45
CA LEU A 68 3.90 -14.53 -8.52
C LEU A 68 3.60 -15.75 -9.37
N ASN A 69 4.59 -16.24 -10.12
CA ASN A 69 4.49 -17.52 -10.84
C ASN A 69 5.76 -18.37 -10.69
N GLY A 70 5.67 -19.61 -11.17
CA GLY A 70 6.73 -20.58 -11.04
C GLY A 70 8.02 -20.18 -11.75
N GLU A 71 7.93 -19.46 -12.87
CA GLU A 71 9.08 -18.96 -13.64
C GLU A 71 9.82 -17.88 -12.84
N GLN A 72 9.10 -16.87 -12.33
CA GLN A 72 9.66 -15.80 -11.49
C GLN A 72 10.38 -16.36 -10.27
N LEU A 73 9.79 -17.34 -9.56
CA LEU A 73 10.40 -17.91 -8.35
C LEU A 73 11.59 -18.85 -8.62
N GLN A 74 11.82 -19.25 -9.87
CA GLN A 74 12.96 -20.05 -10.31
C GLN A 74 14.06 -19.22 -10.97
N ALA A 75 13.75 -17.99 -11.37
CA ALA A 75 14.73 -17.06 -11.92
C ALA A 75 15.87 -16.77 -10.92
N PRO A 76 17.09 -16.47 -11.41
CA PRO A 76 18.18 -16.00 -10.57
C PRO A 76 17.74 -14.80 -9.72
N ARG A 77 18.05 -14.84 -8.43
CA ARG A 77 17.64 -13.78 -7.51
C ARG A 77 18.71 -12.69 -7.43
N PRO A 78 18.32 -11.40 -7.41
CA PRO A 78 19.23 -10.32 -7.13
C PRO A 78 19.79 -10.43 -5.71
N ARG A 79 20.96 -9.83 -5.48
CA ARG A 79 21.57 -9.79 -4.16
C ARG A 79 20.68 -8.96 -3.22
N ARG A 80 20.40 -9.48 -2.03
CA ARG A 80 19.69 -8.72 -0.99
C ARG A 80 20.47 -7.47 -0.61
N THR A 81 19.82 -6.31 -0.64
CA THR A 81 20.43 -5.04 -0.24
C THR A 81 20.52 -4.92 1.28
N ASN A 82 19.49 -5.40 2.01
CA ASN A 82 19.31 -5.20 3.45
C ASN A 82 19.32 -3.71 3.87
N GLN A 83 19.04 -2.81 2.91
CA GLN A 83 19.00 -1.36 3.10
C GLN A 83 17.56 -0.89 3.27
N PHE A 84 17.11 -0.86 4.53
CA PHE A 84 15.79 -0.31 4.87
C PHE A 84 15.78 1.20 4.74
N TYR A 85 14.67 1.74 4.21
CA TYR A 85 14.50 3.18 4.02
C TYR A 85 13.07 3.64 4.33
N GLU A 86 12.93 4.89 4.72
CA GLU A 86 11.64 5.51 5.03
C GLU A 86 10.91 5.86 3.73
N GLU A 87 9.62 5.54 3.64
CA GLU A 87 8.84 5.79 2.42
C GLU A 87 8.51 7.28 2.29
N ALA A 88 9.33 7.99 1.54
CA ALA A 88 9.21 9.44 1.41
C ALA A 88 7.99 9.91 0.60
N ARG A 89 7.33 9.01 -0.15
CA ARG A 89 6.01 9.30 -0.76
C ARG A 89 4.90 9.47 0.28
N LEU A 90 5.11 9.04 1.52
CA LEU A 90 4.19 9.24 2.63
C LEU A 90 4.60 10.48 3.46
N PRO A 91 3.63 11.30 3.94
CA PRO A 91 3.90 12.37 4.88
C PRO A 91 4.65 11.87 6.13
N ILE A 92 5.53 12.71 6.68
CA ILE A 92 6.37 12.33 7.83
C ILE A 92 5.56 11.86 9.05
N ASN A 93 4.37 12.43 9.28
CA ASN A 93 3.48 12.07 10.37
C ASN A 93 2.64 10.81 10.10
N GLU A 94 2.59 10.36 8.84
CA GLU A 94 1.86 9.16 8.41
C GLU A 94 2.79 7.95 8.25
N ARG A 95 4.12 8.11 8.23
CA ARG A 95 5.07 7.02 7.93
C ARG A 95 5.84 6.50 9.13
N ALA A 96 6.29 5.25 9.05
CA ALA A 96 7.24 4.69 9.99
C ALA A 96 8.67 5.19 9.71
N LEU A 97 9.46 5.38 10.78
CA LEU A 97 10.85 5.80 10.70
C LEU A 97 11.80 4.68 11.15
N LEU A 98 13.05 4.72 10.68
CA LEU A 98 14.06 3.72 11.09
C LEU A 98 14.30 3.77 12.60
N ALA A 99 14.18 4.96 13.20
CA ALA A 99 14.31 5.17 14.63
C ALA A 99 13.21 4.49 15.45
N ASP A 100 12.02 4.25 14.87
CA ASP A 100 10.92 3.62 15.59
C ASP A 100 11.18 2.14 15.89
N TYR A 101 11.90 1.46 14.98
CA TYR A 101 12.27 0.05 15.12
C TYR A 101 13.52 -0.17 15.95
N ARG A 102 14.46 0.78 15.94
CA ARG A 102 15.75 0.65 16.64
C ARG A 102 15.53 0.51 18.14
N GLY A 103 15.95 -0.63 18.71
CA GLY A 103 15.82 -0.90 20.15
C GLY A 103 14.40 -1.22 20.62
N SER A 104 13.44 -1.41 19.70
CA SER A 104 12.04 -1.68 20.05
C SER A 104 11.77 -3.12 20.52
N GLY A 105 12.69 -4.05 20.23
CA GLY A 105 12.48 -5.48 20.43
C GLY A 105 11.76 -6.20 19.28
N TYR A 106 11.26 -5.45 18.29
CA TYR A 106 10.58 -6.00 17.11
C TYR A 106 11.45 -5.94 15.85
N ASP A 107 11.33 -6.96 15.01
CA ASP A 107 11.90 -6.97 13.67
C ASP A 107 11.10 -6.07 12.72
N ARG A 108 11.76 -5.62 11.65
CA ARG A 108 11.12 -5.05 10.46
C ARG A 108 10.61 -6.20 9.58
N GLY A 109 9.45 -6.74 9.94
CA GLY A 109 8.81 -7.86 9.25
C GLY A 109 8.28 -7.44 7.88
N HIS A 110 8.72 -8.11 6.83
CA HIS A 110 8.27 -7.82 5.46
C HIS A 110 6.85 -8.37 5.26
N ASN A 111 5.98 -7.59 4.60
CA ASN A 111 4.70 -8.10 4.10
C ASN A 111 4.90 -8.76 2.73
N VAL A 112 5.59 -8.06 1.82
CA VAL A 112 6.11 -8.60 0.56
C VAL A 112 7.58 -8.98 0.77
N PRO A 113 7.94 -10.28 0.79
CA PRO A 113 9.28 -10.71 1.13
C PRO A 113 10.30 -10.30 0.06
N ALA A 114 11.45 -9.79 0.48
CA ALA A 114 12.57 -9.54 -0.42
C ALA A 114 13.01 -10.80 -1.21
N GLY A 115 12.74 -12.00 -0.66
CA GLY A 115 12.97 -13.25 -1.35
C GLY A 115 12.10 -13.47 -2.59
N ASP A 116 11.01 -12.74 -2.76
CA ASP A 116 10.07 -12.97 -3.87
C ASP A 116 10.39 -12.03 -5.06
N MET A 117 11.35 -11.11 -4.90
CA MET A 117 11.76 -10.16 -5.94
C MET A 117 12.76 -10.76 -6.92
N THR A 118 12.53 -10.56 -8.22
CA THR A 118 13.36 -11.07 -9.32
C THR A 118 14.26 -10.01 -9.95
N ARG A 119 14.03 -8.72 -9.65
CA ARG A 119 14.77 -7.58 -10.18
C ARG A 119 15.41 -6.76 -9.06
N GLU A 120 16.56 -6.15 -9.32
CA GLU A 120 17.30 -5.35 -8.32
C GLU A 120 16.47 -4.19 -7.78
N ARG A 121 15.68 -3.54 -8.63
CA ARG A 121 14.79 -2.46 -8.22
C ARG A 121 13.67 -2.94 -7.30
N GLY A 122 12.98 -4.03 -7.63
CA GLY A 122 11.98 -4.65 -6.75
C GLY A 122 12.60 -5.11 -5.42
N MET A 123 13.79 -5.70 -5.48
CA MET A 123 14.57 -6.07 -4.29
C MET A 123 14.80 -4.87 -3.38
N ALA A 124 15.29 -3.74 -3.91
CA ALA A 124 15.47 -2.52 -3.12
C ALA A 124 14.14 -2.00 -2.56
N GLN A 125 13.10 -1.93 -3.40
CA GLN A 125 11.75 -1.45 -3.04
C GLN A 125 11.12 -2.26 -1.89
N SER A 126 11.37 -3.58 -1.83
CA SER A 126 10.85 -4.44 -0.77
C SER A 126 11.34 -4.04 0.64
N PHE A 127 12.42 -3.27 0.75
CA PHE A 127 12.94 -2.76 2.01
C PHE A 127 12.35 -1.40 2.45
N SER A 128 11.38 -0.85 1.71
CA SER A 128 10.60 0.31 2.14
C SER A 128 9.93 0.04 3.49
N LEU A 129 10.00 0.97 4.45
CA LEU A 129 9.27 0.84 5.72
C LEU A 129 7.74 0.83 5.52
N ALA A 130 7.23 1.30 4.37
CA ALA A 130 5.81 1.11 4.04
C ALA A 130 5.43 -0.36 3.84
N ASN A 131 6.39 -1.25 3.56
CA ASN A 131 6.21 -2.71 3.47
C ASN A 131 6.44 -3.43 4.81
N MET A 132 6.73 -2.71 5.89
CA MET A 132 7.10 -3.29 7.17
C MET A 132 5.95 -3.28 8.17
N MET A 133 6.00 -4.24 9.09
CA MET A 133 5.23 -4.24 10.34
C MET A 133 6.15 -4.65 11.50
N PRO A 134 5.90 -4.17 12.74
CA PRO A 134 6.57 -4.70 13.92
C PRO A 134 6.25 -6.18 14.08
N GLN A 135 7.23 -7.05 13.86
CA GLN A 135 7.04 -8.50 13.93
C GLN A 135 7.89 -9.10 15.04
N ALA A 136 7.29 -9.96 15.85
CA ALA A 136 8.01 -10.70 16.89
C ALA A 136 9.14 -11.52 16.24
N ARG A 137 10.32 -11.54 16.86
CA ARG A 137 11.55 -11.99 16.18
C ARG A 137 11.51 -13.48 15.85
N GLN A 138 11.01 -14.30 16.76
CA GLN A 138 10.87 -15.75 16.57
C GLN A 138 9.71 -16.05 15.62
N ASN A 139 8.72 -15.15 15.55
CA ASN A 139 7.70 -15.23 14.51
C ASN A 139 8.31 -15.01 13.12
N ASN A 140 8.96 -13.86 12.90
CA ASN A 140 9.56 -13.47 11.63
C ASN A 140 10.58 -14.49 11.10
N GLN A 141 11.58 -14.80 11.92
CA GLN A 141 12.73 -15.62 11.53
C GLN A 141 12.42 -17.13 11.58
N GLY A 142 11.35 -17.49 12.30
CA GLY A 142 10.94 -18.86 12.53
C GLY A 142 9.67 -19.20 11.76
N ILE A 143 8.53 -19.15 12.45
CA ILE A 143 7.27 -19.71 11.97
C ILE A 143 6.80 -19.06 10.65
N TRP A 144 6.92 -17.75 10.52
CA TRP A 144 6.48 -17.03 9.33
C TRP A 144 7.33 -17.41 8.12
N ALA A 145 8.66 -17.27 8.21
CA ALA A 145 9.56 -17.65 7.13
C ALA A 145 9.42 -19.12 6.72
N LYS A 146 9.46 -20.04 7.70
CA LYS A 146 9.59 -21.50 7.46
C LYS A 146 8.27 -22.22 7.22
N ARG A 147 7.15 -21.68 7.71
CA ARG A 147 5.85 -22.36 7.71
C ARG A 147 4.76 -21.60 6.97
N VAL A 148 5.02 -20.35 6.57
CA VAL A 148 4.10 -19.54 5.76
C VAL A 148 4.74 -19.20 4.42
N GLU A 149 5.86 -18.47 4.42
CA GLU A 149 6.46 -17.99 3.17
C GLU A 149 7.08 -19.10 2.32
N GLU A 150 7.89 -19.99 2.92
CA GLU A 150 8.50 -21.11 2.22
C GLU A 150 7.46 -22.06 1.59
N PRO A 151 6.43 -22.54 2.32
CA PRO A 151 5.36 -23.34 1.70
C PRO A 151 4.59 -22.61 0.61
N THR A 152 4.33 -21.31 0.78
CA THR A 152 3.68 -20.49 -0.26
C THR A 152 4.52 -20.48 -1.54
N ARG A 153 5.83 -20.20 -1.45
CA ARG A 153 6.75 -20.28 -2.60
C ARG A 153 6.79 -21.67 -3.23
N MET A 154 6.82 -22.73 -2.42
CA MET A 154 6.81 -24.10 -2.92
C MET A 154 5.53 -24.43 -3.68
N TYR A 155 4.38 -23.94 -3.23
CA TYR A 155 3.12 -24.07 -3.95
C TYR A 155 3.20 -23.38 -5.32
N ILE A 156 3.59 -22.11 -5.34
CA ILE A 156 3.63 -21.27 -6.54
C ILE A 156 4.58 -21.85 -7.60
N LYS A 157 5.73 -22.40 -7.18
CA LYS A 157 6.68 -23.08 -8.08
C LYS A 157 6.06 -24.25 -8.87
N ARG A 158 4.98 -24.84 -8.38
CA ARG A 158 4.26 -25.97 -9.01
C ARG A 158 2.90 -25.57 -9.59
N ALA A 159 2.47 -24.33 -9.39
CA ALA A 159 1.20 -23.84 -9.89
C ALA A 159 1.26 -23.60 -11.40
N GLN A 160 0.09 -23.65 -12.05
CA GLN A 160 -0.03 -23.32 -13.45
C GLN A 160 -0.41 -21.85 -13.58
N GLY A 161 0.52 -21.03 -14.11
CA GLY A 161 0.31 -19.60 -14.29
C GLY A 161 0.53 -18.77 -13.01
N ASP A 162 -0.10 -17.60 -12.97
CA ASP A 162 0.03 -16.64 -11.89
C ASP A 162 -0.77 -17.03 -10.65
N VAL A 163 -0.16 -16.84 -9.49
CA VAL A 163 -0.76 -16.95 -8.15
C VAL A 163 -0.67 -15.59 -7.49
N TYR A 164 -1.76 -15.17 -6.88
CA TYR A 164 -1.84 -13.88 -6.20
C TYR A 164 -1.73 -14.08 -4.70
N VAL A 165 -0.85 -13.30 -4.07
CA VAL A 165 -0.61 -13.38 -2.63
C VAL A 165 -0.93 -12.03 -2.02
N PHE A 166 -1.83 -12.03 -1.04
CA PHE A 166 -2.07 -10.87 -0.20
C PHE A 166 -1.52 -11.11 1.20
N THR A 167 -0.73 -10.18 1.70
CA THR A 167 -0.19 -10.24 3.07
C THR A 167 -0.66 -9.03 3.85
N GLY A 168 -1.03 -9.20 5.11
CA GLY A 168 -1.39 -8.08 5.97
C GLY A 168 -1.40 -8.47 7.43
N SER A 169 -1.87 -7.54 8.25
CA SER A 169 -1.89 -7.72 9.70
C SER A 169 -3.02 -6.95 10.35
N THR A 170 -3.56 -7.48 11.45
CA THR A 170 -4.69 -6.87 12.17
C THR A 170 -4.49 -6.92 13.68
N GLY A 171 -5.39 -6.26 14.39
CA GLY A 171 -5.38 -6.08 15.83
C GLY A 171 -4.30 -5.11 16.30
N HIS A 172 -4.26 -4.91 17.62
CA HIS A 172 -3.40 -3.93 18.26
C HIS A 172 -2.84 -4.53 19.55
N ALA A 173 -1.51 -4.60 19.64
CA ALA A 173 -0.76 -5.09 20.80
C ALA A 173 0.19 -4.01 21.35
N GLY A 174 -0.16 -2.74 21.14
CA GLY A 174 0.64 -1.57 21.48
C GLY A 174 1.30 -0.94 20.26
N SER A 175 2.37 -0.18 20.50
CA SER A 175 3.08 0.56 19.45
C SER A 175 4.57 0.70 19.75
N ILE A 176 5.39 0.81 18.73
CA ILE A 176 6.83 1.11 18.84
C ILE A 176 7.15 2.54 18.42
N GLY A 177 8.26 3.05 18.94
CA GLY A 177 8.84 4.33 18.51
C GLY A 177 8.06 5.58 18.89
N LYS A 178 8.59 6.74 18.46
CA LYS A 178 7.95 8.05 18.69
C LYS A 178 6.79 8.25 17.74
N SER A 179 6.88 7.71 16.54
CA SER A 179 5.81 7.80 15.53
C SER A 179 4.61 6.91 15.88
N LYS A 180 4.70 6.05 16.89
CA LYS A 180 3.65 5.11 17.31
C LYS A 180 3.24 4.16 16.19
N VAL A 181 4.21 3.42 15.66
CA VAL A 181 3.93 2.35 14.68
C VAL A 181 3.22 1.21 15.41
N THR A 182 2.01 0.86 14.97
CA THR A 182 1.17 -0.16 15.64
C THR A 182 1.82 -1.54 15.55
N ILE A 183 1.89 -2.24 16.68
CA ILE A 183 2.23 -3.66 16.73
C ILE A 183 0.95 -4.45 16.46
N PRO A 184 0.82 -5.19 15.35
CA PRO A 184 -0.35 -6.02 15.12
C PRO A 184 -0.36 -7.22 16.08
N SER A 185 -1.54 -7.71 16.46
CA SER A 185 -1.64 -8.95 17.24
C SER A 185 -1.63 -10.20 16.35
N HIS A 186 -2.02 -10.07 15.08
CA HIS A 186 -2.09 -11.18 14.13
C HIS A 186 -1.60 -10.78 12.74
N LEU A 187 -1.03 -11.77 12.05
CA LEU A 187 -0.54 -11.70 10.69
C LEU A 187 -1.35 -12.67 9.82
N TYR A 188 -1.60 -12.30 8.57
CA TYR A 188 -2.25 -13.18 7.62
C TYR A 188 -1.57 -13.18 6.25
N LYS A 189 -1.62 -14.31 5.56
CA LYS A 189 -1.21 -14.44 4.16
C LYS A 189 -2.25 -15.24 3.39
N LEU A 190 -3.00 -14.56 2.53
CA LEU A 190 -3.98 -15.12 1.61
C LEU A 190 -3.28 -15.51 0.31
N VAL A 191 -3.49 -16.74 -0.13
CA VAL A 191 -2.99 -17.26 -1.41
C VAL A 191 -4.18 -17.59 -2.29
N TYR A 192 -4.18 -17.08 -3.52
CA TYR A 192 -5.21 -17.32 -4.51
C TYR A 192 -4.61 -17.88 -5.80
N ASP A 193 -5.07 -19.07 -6.19
CA ASP A 193 -4.73 -19.73 -7.44
C ASP A 193 -5.95 -19.67 -8.39
N PRO A 194 -5.93 -18.76 -9.40
CA PRO A 194 -7.01 -18.63 -10.36
C PRO A 194 -7.21 -19.87 -11.23
N SER A 195 -6.16 -20.64 -11.51
CA SER A 195 -6.25 -21.84 -12.36
C SER A 195 -7.13 -22.92 -11.73
N LYS A 196 -7.22 -22.91 -10.39
CA LYS A 196 -8.04 -23.82 -9.58
C LYS A 196 -9.22 -23.14 -8.92
N LYS A 197 -9.36 -21.82 -9.07
CA LYS A 197 -10.30 -20.97 -8.32
C LYS A 197 -10.28 -21.29 -6.81
N LEU A 198 -9.08 -21.45 -6.26
CA LEU A 198 -8.86 -21.87 -4.88
C LEU A 198 -8.20 -20.73 -4.10
N ALA A 199 -8.72 -20.43 -2.91
CA ALA A 199 -8.08 -19.52 -1.97
C ALA A 199 -8.03 -20.08 -0.54
N TRP A 200 -6.94 -19.82 0.16
CA TRP A 200 -6.78 -20.12 1.59
C TRP A 200 -5.90 -19.08 2.25
N ALA A 201 -5.99 -18.94 3.57
CA ALA A 201 -5.17 -17.99 4.30
C ALA A 201 -4.46 -18.60 5.50
N TYR A 202 -3.17 -18.30 5.65
CA TYR A 202 -2.48 -18.48 6.92
C TYR A 202 -2.94 -17.39 7.89
N TRP A 203 -3.12 -17.76 9.16
CA TRP A 203 -3.47 -16.86 10.24
C TRP A 203 -2.59 -17.18 11.46
N VAL A 204 -1.74 -16.25 11.86
CA VAL A 204 -0.70 -16.50 12.87
C VAL A 204 -0.63 -15.34 13.86
N GLU A 205 -0.59 -15.65 15.15
CA GLU A 205 -0.35 -14.64 16.20
C GLU A 205 1.04 -14.01 16.04
N ASN A 206 1.15 -12.70 16.30
CA ASN A 206 2.43 -11.98 16.26
C ASN A 206 3.16 -12.06 17.62
N THR A 207 3.53 -13.28 18.02
CA THR A 207 4.26 -13.54 19.27
C THR A 207 5.43 -14.48 19.04
N ASP A 208 6.42 -14.46 19.94
CA ASP A 208 7.55 -15.39 19.87
C ASP A 208 7.15 -16.84 20.20
N ALA A 209 5.98 -17.03 20.83
CA ALA A 209 5.41 -18.33 21.19
C ALA A 209 4.38 -18.84 20.17
N ALA A 210 4.18 -18.13 19.05
CA ALA A 210 3.15 -18.44 18.06
C ALA A 210 3.28 -19.88 17.55
N GLN A 211 2.13 -20.53 17.39
CA GLN A 211 2.02 -21.89 16.87
C GLN A 211 1.33 -21.90 15.50
N MET A 212 1.65 -22.89 14.68
CA MET A 212 0.98 -23.05 13.39
C MET A 212 -0.33 -23.79 13.57
N HIS A 213 -1.36 -23.25 12.93
CA HIS A 213 -2.65 -23.91 12.73
C HIS A 213 -2.87 -24.21 11.25
N PRO A 214 -3.81 -25.11 10.91
CA PRO A 214 -4.26 -25.25 9.53
C PRO A 214 -4.71 -23.90 8.95
N PRO A 215 -4.52 -23.66 7.63
CA PRO A 215 -5.04 -22.46 7.00
C PRO A 215 -6.56 -22.30 7.18
N ILE A 216 -7.00 -21.06 7.35
CA ILE A 216 -8.41 -20.69 7.41
C ILE A 216 -9.00 -20.51 6.01
N SER A 217 -10.32 -20.59 5.92
CA SER A 217 -11.05 -20.34 4.69
C SER A 217 -10.98 -18.87 4.26
N TYR A 218 -11.24 -18.62 2.97
CA TYR A 218 -11.35 -17.25 2.45
C TYR A 218 -12.47 -16.46 3.13
N ALA A 219 -13.64 -17.07 3.34
CA ALA A 219 -14.78 -16.44 4.01
C ALA A 219 -14.44 -16.05 5.46
N GLU A 220 -13.75 -16.92 6.20
CA GLU A 220 -13.31 -16.61 7.55
C GLU A 220 -12.29 -15.45 7.57
N LEU A 221 -11.38 -15.39 6.59
CA LEU A 221 -10.45 -14.25 6.50
C LEU A 221 -11.20 -12.92 6.28
N ILE A 222 -12.19 -12.88 5.39
CA ILE A 222 -13.02 -11.68 5.18
C ILE A 222 -13.68 -11.27 6.50
N GLN A 223 -14.26 -12.22 7.23
CA GLN A 223 -14.90 -11.94 8.51
C GLN A 223 -13.91 -11.37 9.54
N LYS A 224 -12.69 -11.91 9.62
CA LYS A 224 -11.67 -11.44 10.59
C LYS A 224 -11.06 -10.09 10.22
N THR A 225 -10.99 -9.75 8.94
CA THR A 225 -10.27 -8.56 8.44
C THR A 225 -11.18 -7.40 8.04
N GLY A 226 -12.45 -7.69 7.70
CA GLY A 226 -13.35 -6.71 7.09
C GLY A 226 -12.88 -6.26 5.70
N ILE A 227 -12.10 -7.08 4.99
CA ILE A 227 -11.60 -6.81 3.64
C ILE A 227 -12.20 -7.85 2.70
N ASP A 228 -12.96 -7.40 1.71
CA ASP A 228 -13.41 -8.24 0.60
C ASP A 228 -12.40 -8.13 -0.55
N PHE A 229 -11.66 -9.21 -0.79
CA PHE A 229 -10.64 -9.28 -1.84
C PHE A 229 -11.20 -9.57 -3.24
N HIS A 230 -12.52 -9.76 -3.37
CA HIS A 230 -13.24 -10.04 -4.62
C HIS A 230 -12.68 -11.21 -5.44
N LEU A 231 -12.30 -12.29 -4.76
CA LEU A 231 -11.73 -13.48 -5.41
C LEU A 231 -12.84 -14.42 -5.89
N PRO A 232 -12.86 -14.82 -7.18
CA PRO A 232 -13.83 -15.78 -7.68
C PRO A 232 -13.41 -17.22 -7.32
N VAL A 233 -13.77 -17.68 -6.12
CA VAL A 233 -13.44 -19.02 -5.61
C VAL A 233 -14.57 -20.03 -5.85
N GLU A 234 -14.22 -21.29 -6.14
CA GLU A 234 -15.15 -22.42 -6.21
C GLU A 234 -15.26 -23.11 -4.84
N ASN A 235 -16.44 -23.05 -4.22
CA ASN A 235 -16.84 -23.78 -3.01
C ASN A 235 -16.00 -23.58 -1.73
N SER A 236 -16.40 -22.61 -0.90
CA SER A 236 -16.48 -22.81 0.55
C SER A 236 -17.70 -22.07 1.08
N GLU A 237 -18.79 -22.79 1.39
CA GLU A 237 -19.98 -22.32 2.11
C GLU A 237 -20.30 -20.81 1.99
N ASN A 238 -20.66 -20.36 0.78
CA ASN A 238 -21.17 -19.01 0.56
C ASN A 238 -22.55 -18.87 1.23
N LYS A 239 -22.58 -18.59 2.52
CA LYS A 239 -23.68 -17.81 3.09
C LYS A 239 -23.28 -16.34 2.92
N PRO A 240 -24.00 -15.54 2.11
CA PRO A 240 -23.73 -14.11 2.06
C PRO A 240 -23.82 -13.56 3.49
N LEU A 241 -22.74 -12.95 3.96
CA LEU A 241 -22.79 -12.14 5.17
C LEU A 241 -23.89 -11.10 4.95
N ALA A 242 -24.85 -11.06 5.87
CA ALA A 242 -25.94 -10.11 5.85
C ALA A 242 -25.37 -8.70 5.64
N GLN A 243 -26.03 -7.93 4.77
CA GLN A 243 -25.68 -6.54 4.52
C GLN A 243 -25.54 -5.84 5.86
N VAL A 244 -24.35 -5.30 6.13
CA VAL A 244 -24.12 -4.44 7.29
C VAL A 244 -25.06 -3.25 7.13
N ASP A 245 -26.04 -3.17 8.02
CA ASP A 245 -27.01 -2.09 8.08
C ASP A 245 -26.30 -0.74 8.04
N LYS A 246 -26.72 0.10 7.09
CA LYS A 246 -26.31 1.51 7.00
C LYS A 246 -26.99 2.29 8.13
N GLY A 247 -26.49 2.13 9.34
CA GLY A 247 -26.88 2.91 10.51
C GLY A 247 -26.04 4.19 10.66
N ALA A 248 -26.72 5.33 10.52
CA ALA A 248 -26.41 6.67 11.03
C ALA A 248 -25.04 7.31 10.72
N THR A 249 -25.17 8.38 9.93
CA THR A 249 -24.35 9.58 9.82
C THR A 249 -23.51 9.93 11.04
N ASP A 250 -22.19 9.94 10.84
CA ASP A 250 -21.30 10.85 11.54
C ASP A 250 -20.53 11.64 10.47
N SER A 251 -20.37 12.94 10.66
CA SER A 251 -19.80 13.88 9.69
C SER A 251 -18.37 13.49 9.33
N ARG A 252 -18.18 12.81 8.20
CA ARG A 252 -16.87 12.37 7.71
C ARG A 252 -16.22 13.44 6.85
N GLN A 253 -15.09 13.93 7.33
CA GLN A 253 -14.19 14.80 6.60
C GLN A 253 -13.55 14.00 5.46
N ALA A 254 -13.74 14.44 4.21
CA ALA A 254 -13.00 13.90 3.07
C ALA A 254 -11.52 14.20 3.30
N LEU A 255 -10.72 13.15 3.52
CA LEU A 255 -9.27 13.26 3.47
C LEU A 255 -8.89 13.16 2.00
N GLY A 256 -8.41 14.25 1.43
CA GLY A 256 -7.91 14.29 0.06
C GLY A 256 -6.95 13.14 -0.27
N GLY A 257 -7.06 12.63 -1.49
CA GLY A 257 -6.15 11.60 -2.03
C GLY A 257 -4.78 12.18 -2.36
N TRP A 258 -3.73 11.37 -2.30
CA TRP A 258 -2.37 11.79 -2.67
C TRP A 258 -1.87 10.98 -3.86
N TYR A 259 -1.23 11.60 -4.85
CA TYR A 259 -0.66 10.88 -5.98
C TYR A 259 0.72 11.46 -6.39
N PRO A 260 1.71 10.59 -6.68
CA PRO A 260 3.01 11.03 -7.17
C PRO A 260 3.00 11.26 -8.68
N ILE A 261 3.58 12.38 -9.13
CA ILE A 261 3.92 12.61 -10.53
C ILE A 261 5.44 12.64 -10.66
N PHE A 262 5.99 11.77 -11.51
CA PHE A 262 7.42 11.64 -11.72
C PHE A 262 7.94 12.54 -12.85
N PHE A 263 9.04 13.24 -12.58
CA PHE A 263 9.76 14.09 -13.53
C PHE A 263 11.21 13.62 -13.66
N ASP A 264 11.51 12.88 -14.74
CA ASP A 264 12.88 12.55 -15.13
C ASP A 264 13.59 13.76 -15.78
N GLN A 265 12.79 14.62 -16.40
CA GLN A 265 13.14 15.92 -16.94
C GLN A 265 11.91 16.83 -16.84
N TYR A 266 12.08 18.10 -17.19
CA TYR A 266 10.97 19.03 -17.29
C TYR A 266 9.92 18.54 -18.31
N SER A 267 8.63 18.61 -17.96
CA SER A 267 7.52 18.24 -18.84
C SER A 267 6.41 19.30 -18.74
N PRO A 268 6.20 20.10 -19.81
CA PRO A 268 5.14 21.09 -19.86
C PRO A 268 3.75 20.51 -19.63
N GLU A 269 3.50 19.30 -20.13
CA GLU A 269 2.19 18.64 -20.05
C GLU A 269 1.84 18.27 -18.61
N LYS A 270 2.79 17.66 -17.89
CA LYS A 270 2.62 17.26 -16.48
C LYS A 270 2.46 18.49 -15.58
N ILE A 271 3.24 19.54 -15.80
CA ILE A 271 3.14 20.79 -15.03
C ILE A 271 1.82 21.50 -15.32
N SER A 272 1.41 21.59 -16.58
CA SER A 272 0.11 22.16 -16.97
C SER A 272 -1.06 21.42 -16.32
N ALA A 273 -0.99 20.09 -16.24
CA ALA A 273 -2.00 19.27 -15.57
C ALA A 273 -2.06 19.54 -14.05
N ILE A 274 -0.91 19.67 -13.39
CA ILE A 274 -0.83 20.05 -11.96
C ILE A 274 -1.47 21.42 -11.75
N ILE A 275 -1.03 22.42 -12.52
CA ILE A 275 -1.53 23.81 -12.43
C ILE A 275 -3.03 23.88 -12.69
N SER A 276 -3.54 23.15 -13.69
CA SER A 276 -4.97 23.08 -13.98
C SER A 276 -5.76 22.52 -12.80
N ASN A 277 -5.27 21.45 -12.16
CA ASN A 277 -5.93 20.88 -10.98
C ASN A 277 -5.86 21.80 -9.75
N ILE A 278 -4.77 22.55 -9.56
CA ILE A 278 -4.66 23.57 -8.51
C ILE A 278 -5.67 24.68 -8.76
N LYS A 279 -5.76 25.21 -9.98
CA LYS A 279 -6.72 26.26 -10.38
C LYS A 279 -8.17 25.79 -10.26
N ALA A 280 -8.44 24.52 -10.52
CA ALA A 280 -9.74 23.89 -10.31
C ALA A 280 -10.07 23.64 -8.82
N GLY A 281 -9.19 24.03 -7.89
CA GLY A 281 -9.41 23.86 -6.45
C GLY A 281 -9.31 22.41 -5.97
N ARG A 282 -8.79 21.50 -6.81
CA ARG A 282 -8.72 20.05 -6.50
C ARG A 282 -7.48 19.67 -5.71
N VAL A 283 -6.51 20.56 -5.58
CA VAL A 283 -5.23 20.30 -4.89
C VAL A 283 -5.17 21.09 -3.58
N ALA A 284 -4.88 20.39 -2.48
CA ALA A 284 -4.72 20.93 -1.13
C ALA A 284 -3.29 21.40 -0.86
N SER A 285 -2.29 20.64 -1.32
CA SER A 285 -0.87 20.93 -1.14
C SER A 285 -0.03 20.16 -2.14
N ILE A 286 1.22 20.58 -2.33
CA ILE A 286 2.19 19.90 -3.19
C ILE A 286 3.58 19.95 -2.57
N GLU A 287 4.27 18.81 -2.62
CA GLU A 287 5.67 18.67 -2.20
C GLU A 287 6.48 18.08 -3.36
N LEU A 288 7.59 18.69 -3.73
CA LEU A 288 8.54 18.14 -4.68
C LEU A 288 9.69 17.50 -3.94
N GLN A 289 9.72 16.18 -4.00
CA GLN A 289 10.79 15.38 -3.45
C GLN A 289 11.89 15.15 -4.49
N TYR A 290 13.14 15.34 -4.13
CA TYR A 290 14.29 15.14 -5.02
C TYR A 290 15.44 14.43 -4.28
N ASP A 291 16.34 13.82 -5.05
CA ASP A 291 17.60 13.27 -4.52
C ASP A 291 18.78 14.19 -4.90
N ARG A 292 19.25 14.11 -6.16
CA ARG A 292 20.37 14.92 -6.67
C ARG A 292 19.95 16.07 -7.57
N ASN A 293 18.70 16.06 -8.07
CA ASN A 293 18.22 17.06 -9.04
C ASN A 293 17.42 18.19 -8.38
N LEU A 294 18.08 18.94 -7.49
CA LEU A 294 17.51 20.13 -6.85
C LEU A 294 17.08 21.18 -7.89
N GLN A 295 17.85 21.32 -8.97
CA GLN A 295 17.58 22.32 -10.01
C GLN A 295 16.23 22.07 -10.71
N LEU A 296 15.93 20.83 -11.09
CA LEU A 296 14.62 20.47 -11.63
C LEU A 296 13.51 20.68 -10.60
N ALA A 297 13.75 20.34 -9.32
CA ALA A 297 12.74 20.56 -8.29
C ALA A 297 12.42 22.06 -8.11
N GLN A 298 13.44 22.91 -8.12
CA GLN A 298 13.28 24.37 -8.05
C GLN A 298 12.57 24.94 -9.28
N SER A 299 12.88 24.48 -10.48
CA SER A 299 12.23 24.99 -11.69
C SER A 299 10.74 24.62 -11.75
N LEU A 300 10.39 23.37 -11.39
CA LEU A 300 9.00 22.93 -11.30
C LEU A 300 8.25 23.71 -10.20
N ALA A 301 8.88 23.93 -9.03
CA ALA A 301 8.29 24.72 -7.95
C ALA A 301 7.99 26.14 -8.41
N GLN A 302 8.99 26.82 -9.00
CA GLN A 302 8.87 28.20 -9.46
C GLN A 302 7.74 28.37 -10.47
N GLU A 303 7.55 27.42 -11.39
CA GLU A 303 6.49 27.52 -12.38
C GLU A 303 5.10 27.32 -11.77
N ILE A 304 4.95 26.34 -10.87
CA ILE A 304 3.69 26.11 -10.16
C ILE A 304 3.33 27.33 -9.31
N GLU A 305 4.29 27.90 -8.59
CA GLU A 305 4.12 29.09 -7.75
C GLU A 305 3.88 30.36 -8.55
N ALA A 306 4.45 30.50 -9.75
CA ALA A 306 4.22 31.65 -10.61
C ALA A 306 2.81 31.67 -11.21
N GLN A 307 2.21 30.49 -11.43
CA GLN A 307 0.91 30.35 -12.10
C GLN A 307 -0.24 30.04 -11.14
N THR A 308 0.05 29.83 -9.86
CA THR A 308 -0.93 29.49 -8.83
C THR A 308 -0.61 30.24 -7.54
N HIS A 309 -1.56 30.30 -6.61
CA HIS A 309 -1.29 30.83 -5.26
C HIS A 309 -0.81 29.74 -4.27
N MET A 310 -0.38 28.58 -4.78
CA MET A 310 0.01 27.44 -3.95
C MET A 310 1.52 27.46 -3.69
N GLN A 311 1.92 27.42 -2.43
CA GLN A 311 3.33 27.20 -2.07
C GLN A 311 3.72 25.74 -2.26
N VAL A 312 4.88 25.52 -2.87
CA VAL A 312 5.43 24.19 -3.13
C VAL A 312 6.52 23.91 -2.10
N ARG A 313 6.40 22.80 -1.37
CA ARG A 313 7.46 22.37 -0.45
C ARG A 313 8.53 21.59 -1.19
N LEU A 314 9.80 21.83 -0.90
CA LEU A 314 10.91 21.00 -1.39
C LEU A 314 11.41 20.09 -0.28
N SER A 315 11.70 18.83 -0.64
CA SER A 315 12.15 17.82 0.31
C SER A 315 13.23 16.95 -0.31
N GLN A 316 14.36 16.81 0.36
CA GLN A 316 15.44 15.94 -0.10
C GLN A 316 15.30 14.55 0.51
N SER A 317 15.34 13.52 -0.33
CA SER A 317 15.39 12.14 0.09
C SER A 317 16.36 11.38 -0.81
N SER A 318 17.45 10.93 -0.21
CA SER A 318 18.52 10.21 -0.89
C SER A 318 18.59 8.79 -0.34
N PRO A 319 18.08 7.78 -1.07
CA PRO A 319 18.32 6.38 -0.73
C PRO A 319 19.83 6.13 -0.57
N PRO A 320 20.30 5.29 0.37
CA PRO A 320 21.72 4.98 0.47
C PRO A 320 22.24 4.35 -0.84
N ASP A 321 23.49 4.65 -1.20
CA ASP A 321 24.13 3.99 -2.35
C ASP A 321 24.25 2.48 -2.08
N SER A 322 23.96 1.69 -3.12
CA SER A 322 24.06 0.24 -3.12
C SER A 322 24.95 -0.15 -4.30
N PRO A 323 25.96 -1.02 -4.13
CA PRO A 323 26.96 -1.32 -5.16
C PRO A 323 26.40 -1.76 -6.53
N ASN A 324 25.16 -2.25 -6.56
CA ASN A 324 24.47 -2.74 -7.75
C ASN A 324 23.07 -2.13 -7.92
N VAL A 325 22.76 -0.96 -7.35
CA VAL A 325 21.45 -0.32 -7.54
C VAL A 325 21.66 1.07 -8.11
N SER A 326 21.28 1.23 -9.37
CA SER A 326 21.09 2.55 -9.95
C SER A 326 19.72 3.07 -9.55
N TYR A 327 19.69 3.97 -8.58
CA TYR A 327 18.49 4.77 -8.32
C TYR A 327 18.38 5.85 -9.40
N GLU A 328 17.15 6.24 -9.75
CA GLU A 328 16.96 7.44 -10.55
C GLU A 328 17.21 8.68 -9.69
N ARG A 329 18.50 8.92 -9.39
CA ARG A 329 19.01 10.00 -8.54
C ARG A 329 18.62 11.38 -9.09
N ASN A 330 18.31 11.46 -10.37
CA ASN A 330 17.97 12.69 -11.06
C ASN A 330 16.46 12.93 -11.20
N ARG A 331 15.61 11.99 -10.76
CA ARG A 331 14.16 12.13 -10.81
C ARG A 331 13.67 13.03 -9.67
N VAL A 332 12.72 13.90 -9.99
CA VAL A 332 11.92 14.66 -9.03
C VAL A 332 10.52 14.05 -8.96
N VAL A 333 9.96 13.94 -7.75
CA VAL A 333 8.61 13.40 -7.50
C VAL A 333 7.74 14.52 -6.96
N ALA A 334 6.72 14.92 -7.71
CA ALA A 334 5.67 15.80 -7.21
C ALA A 334 4.62 14.98 -6.46
N ILE A 335 4.62 15.11 -5.14
CA ILE A 335 3.63 14.55 -4.23
C ILE A 335 2.47 15.53 -4.18
N VAL A 336 1.39 15.24 -4.91
CA VAL A 336 0.20 16.10 -5.00
C VAL A 336 -0.85 15.62 -4.01
N HIS A 337 -1.26 16.50 -3.08
CA HIS A 337 -2.39 16.27 -2.19
C HIS A 337 -3.64 16.86 -2.82
N SER A 338 -4.68 16.05 -3.00
CA SER A 338 -5.99 16.52 -3.45
C SER A 338 -6.78 17.12 -2.29
N LYS A 339 -7.83 17.90 -2.56
CA LYS A 339 -8.79 18.34 -1.52
C LYS A 339 -9.91 17.34 -1.32
#